data_AF-A0A924WU07-F1
#
_entry.id   AF-A0A924WU07-F1
#
_cell.length_a   1.000
_cell.length_b   1.000
_cell.length_c   1.000
_cell.angle_alpha   90.00
_cell.angle_beta   90.00
_cell.angle_gamma   90.00
#
_symmetry.space_group_name_H-M   'P 1'
#
loop_
_entity.id
_entity.type
_entity.pdbx_description
1 polymer ?
#
loop_
_entity_poly.entity_id
_entity_poly.type
_entity_poly.pdbx_seq_one_letter_code
_entity_poly.pdbx_strand_id
1 'polypeptide(L)' 'MAVRDGIDGIAPYDTKFRIIWSDGSIHQIRATGNVICDKKCKAISMIGANWDVT' A
#
# COMPACT_ATOMS: atom_id res chain seq x y z
N MET A 1 -18.48 -3.55 6.41
CA MET A 1 -18.23 -2.17 5.94
C MET A 1 -16.80 -1.83 6.33
N ALA A 2 -15.80 -2.06 5.48
CA ALA A 2 -14.38 -1.93 5.89
C ALA A 2 -13.38 -1.78 4.72
N VAL A 3 -13.76 -1.12 3.62
CA VAL A 3 -12.85 -0.90 2.46
C VAL A 3 -12.81 0.59 2.03
N ARG A 4 -13.57 1.48 2.69
CA ARG A 4 -13.76 2.86 2.18
C ARG A 4 -12.98 3.97 2.88
N ASP A 5 -12.26 3.70 3.97
CA ASP A 5 -11.62 4.77 4.75
C ASP A 5 -10.14 5.01 4.39
N GLY A 6 -9.61 4.34 3.36
CA GLY A 6 -8.21 4.47 2.94
C GLY A 6 -7.92 5.58 1.92
N ILE A 7 -8.94 6.35 1.49
CA ILE A 7 -8.82 7.27 0.34
C ILE A 7 -8.62 8.74 0.79
N ASP A 8 -8.86 9.06 2.07
CA ASP A 8 -8.80 10.44 2.58
C ASP A 8 -7.39 10.92 2.95
N GLY A 9 -6.35 10.10 2.76
CA GLY A 9 -4.95 10.55 2.84
C GLY A 9 -4.44 10.90 4.24
N ILE A 10 -5.07 10.41 5.33
CA ILE A 10 -4.68 10.75 6.71
C ILE A 10 -3.81 9.67 7.39
N ALA A 11 -3.67 8.46 6.82
CA ALA A 11 -2.86 7.41 7.42
C ALA A 11 -1.79 6.87 6.44
N PRO A 12 -0.56 6.58 6.92
CA PRO A 12 0.42 5.85 6.14
C PRO A 12 -0.19 4.50 5.74
N TYR A 13 -0.18 4.22 4.44
CA TYR A 13 -0.56 2.93 3.88
C TYR A 13 0.46 1.91 4.37
N ASP A 14 0.14 1.09 5.38
CA ASP A 14 0.95 -0.05 5.82
C ASP A 14 0.11 -1.32 5.68
N THR A 15 0.46 -2.16 4.72
CA THR A 15 -0.25 -3.42 4.47
C THR A 15 0.73 -4.56 4.25
N LYS A 16 0.27 -5.78 4.56
CA LYS A 16 1.00 -7.02 4.35
C LYS A 16 0.19 -7.92 3.44
N PHE A 17 0.80 -8.34 2.34
CA PHE A 17 0.19 -9.30 1.42
C PHE A 17 1.21 -10.36 0.99
N ARG A 18 0.69 -11.43 0.42
CA ARG A 18 1.50 -12.55 -0.08
C ARG A 18 1.51 -12.50 -1.60
N ILE A 19 2.69 -12.68 -2.18
CA ILE A 19 2.84 -12.85 -3.63
C ILE A 19 3.45 -14.21 -3.91
N ILE A 20 3.11 -14.77 -5.07
CA ILE A 20 3.70 -16.00 -5.59
C ILE A 20 4.71 -15.58 -6.65
N TRP A 21 5.97 -15.95 -6.46
CA TRP A 21 7.03 -15.71 -7.44
C TRP A 21 6.92 -16.70 -8.59
N SER A 22 7.60 -16.42 -9.71
CA SER A 22 7.56 -17.28 -10.91
C SER A 22 8.07 -18.71 -10.66
N ASP A 23 8.85 -18.92 -9.60
CA ASP A 23 9.34 -20.22 -9.15
C ASP A 23 8.37 -20.97 -8.23
N GLY A 24 7.21 -20.37 -7.90
CA GLY A 24 6.18 -20.95 -7.04
C GLY A 24 6.34 -20.69 -5.54
N SER A 25 7.40 -19.98 -5.13
CA SER A 25 7.60 -19.62 -3.72
C SER A 25 6.64 -18.51 -3.28
N ILE A 26 6.28 -18.50 -1.99
CA ILE A 26 5.38 -17.51 -1.39
C ILE A 26 6.21 -16.53 -0.57
N HIS A 27 6.18 -15.26 -0.98
CA HIS A 27 6.89 -14.18 -0.31
C HIS A 27 5.93 -13.28 0.45
N GLN A 28 6.33 -12.86 1.66
CA GLN A 28 5.59 -11.87 2.43
C GLN A 28 6.08 -10.48 2.09
N ILE A 29 5.23 -9.69 1.45
CA ILE A 29 5.54 -8.31 1.12
C ILE A 29 4.89 -7.39 2.14
N ARG A 30 5.71 -6.57 2.79
CA ARG A 30 5.25 -5.39 3.51
C ARG A 30 5.33 -4.19 2.58
N ALA A 31 4.19 -3.59 2.29
CA ALA A 31 4.10 -2.37 1.52
C ALA A 31 3.83 -1.19 2.45
N THR A 32 4.69 -0.19 2.38
CA THR A 32 4.49 1.10 3.05
C THR A 32 4.33 2.21 2.02
N GLY A 33 3.42 3.15 2.21
CA GLY A 33 3.22 4.24 1.26
C GLY A 33 2.49 5.44 1.82
N ASN A 34 2.68 6.59 1.17
CA ASN A 34 1.97 7.83 1.46
C ASN A 34 1.21 8.27 0.22
N VAL A 35 -0.05 8.66 0.41
CA VAL A 35 -0.90 9.22 -0.64
C VAL A 35 -0.62 10.72 -0.72
N ILE A 36 -0.34 11.21 -1.92
CA ILE A 36 -0.21 12.64 -2.21
C ILE A 36 -1.59 13.12 -2.66
N CYS A 37 -2.12 14.11 -1.96
CA CYS A 37 -3.41 14.72 -2.26
C CYS A 37 -3.25 16.15 -2.81
N ASP A 38 -4.19 16.60 -3.62
CA ASP A 38 -4.30 17.99 -4.03
C ASP A 38 -4.89 18.88 -2.91
N LYS A 39 -5.01 20.19 -3.17
CA LYS A 39 -5.57 21.17 -2.21
C LYS A 39 -7.03 20.90 -1.81
N LYS A 40 -7.74 20.01 -2.50
CA LYS A 40 -9.11 19.59 -2.21
C LYS A 40 -9.16 18.20 -1.55
N CYS A 41 -8.01 17.72 -1.03
CA CYS A 41 -7.85 16.39 -0.45
C CYS A 41 -8.13 15.23 -1.43
N LYS A 42 -8.05 15.47 -2.75
CA LYS A 42 -8.19 14.42 -3.74
C LYS A 42 -6.85 13.74 -3.96
N ALA A 43 -6.78 12.43 -3.77
CA ALA A 43 -5.59 11.63 -4.08
C ALA A 43 -5.18 11.80 -5.56
N ILE A 44 -3.93 12.19 -5.79
CA ILE A 44 -3.34 12.38 -7.13
C ILE A 44 -2.23 11.37 -7.43
N SER A 45 -1.54 10.86 -6.41
CA SER A 45 -0.53 9.81 -6.56
C SER A 45 -0.25 9.11 -5.22
N MET A 46 0.49 8.00 -5.26
CA MET A 46 0.99 7.29 -4.08
C MET A 46 2.48 7.00 -4.28
N ILE A 47 3.29 7.30 -3.27
CA ILE A 47 4.71 6.92 -3.23
C ILE A 47 4.90 5.94 -2.08
N GLY A 48 5.49 4.79 -2.37
CA GLY A 48 5.69 3.75 -1.38
C GLY A 48 6.83 2.80 -1.72
N ALA A 49 7.18 1.95 -0.75
CA ALA A 49 8.21 0.93 -0.86
C ALA A 49 7.62 -0.44 -0.53
N ASN A 50 7.96 -1.44 -1.34
CA ASN A 50 7.60 -2.83 -1.12
C ASN A 50 8.86 -3.56 -0.63
N TRP A 51 8.79 -4.09 0.58
CA TRP A 51 9.86 -4.86 1.19
C TRP A 51 9.44 -6.32 1.27
N ASP A 52 10.29 -7.20 0.75
CA ASP A 52 10.19 -8.62 1.04
C ASP A 52 10.72 -8.88 2.45
N VAL A 53 9.92 -9.55 3.27
CA VAL A 53 10.19 -9.82 4.69
C VAL A 53 10.28 -11.33 4.96
N THR A 54 10.61 -12.12 3.94
CA THR A 54 10.80 -13.57 4.04
C THR A 54 11.97 -13.96 4.94
#